data_AF-A0A8K0HQE1-F1
#
_entry.id   AF-A0A8K0HQE1-F1
#
_cell.length_a   1.000
_cell.length_b   1.000
_cell.length_c   1.000
_cell.angle_alpha   90.00
_cell.angle_beta   90.00
_cell.angle_gamma   90.00
#
_symmetry.space_group_name_H-M   'P 1'
#
loop_
_entity.id
_entity.type
_entity.pdbx_description
1 polymer ?
#
loop_
_entity_poly.entity_id
_entity_poly.type
_entity_poly.pdbx_seq_one_letter_code
_entity_poly.pdbx_strand_id
1 'polypeptide(L)'
;MRLHPPVPLLLPRESSQSCVIDGYDIPIKSKVIVNAWAIGRDPMHWFEAEKFWPERFLHDDGLHIDYKGADFEFIPFGAGRRICPGMTFGMIVVELTLAQLFFILIETSK
;
A
#
# COMPACT_ATOMS: atom_id res chain seq x y z
N MET A 1 0.32 6.30 2.95
CA MET A 1 1.23 5.13 2.92
C MET A 1 1.78 4.78 1.54
N ARG A 2 1.31 5.39 0.43
CA ARG A 2 1.82 5.12 -0.93
C ARG A 2 3.32 5.44 -1.08
N LEU A 3 3.74 6.64 -0.70
CA LEU A 3 5.15 7.06 -0.79
C LEU A 3 6.04 6.35 0.24
N HIS A 4 5.54 6.06 1.42
CA HIS A 4 6.33 5.42 2.47
C HIS A 4 5.58 4.21 3.03
N PRO A 5 5.52 3.10 2.27
CA PRO A 5 4.90 1.88 2.75
C PRO A 5 5.73 1.32 3.93
N PRO A 6 5.09 0.83 5.01
CA PRO A 6 5.81 0.26 6.16
C PRO A 6 6.72 -0.91 5.80
N VAL A 7 6.38 -1.67 4.75
CA VAL A 7 7.18 -2.79 4.22
C VAL A 7 7.42 -2.58 2.72
N PRO A 8 8.45 -1.82 2.31
CA PRO A 8 8.72 -1.45 0.91
C PRO A 8 8.80 -2.61 -0.10
N LEU A 9 9.28 -3.77 0.34
CA LEU A 9 9.44 -4.97 -0.48
C LEU A 9 8.43 -6.09 -0.14
N LEU A 10 7.43 -5.76 0.68
CA LEU A 10 6.53 -6.71 1.34
C LEU A 10 7.30 -7.88 1.99
N LEU A 11 6.59 -8.91 2.45
CA LEU A 11 7.23 -10.11 2.96
C LEU A 11 7.56 -11.07 1.80
N PRO A 12 8.77 -11.66 1.76
CA PRO A 12 9.12 -12.65 0.76
C PRO A 12 8.07 -13.77 0.67
N ARG A 13 7.80 -14.20 -0.56
CA ARG A 13 6.95 -15.35 -0.88
C ARG A 13 7.80 -16.47 -1.44
N GLU A 14 7.27 -17.67 -1.37
CA GLU A 14 7.84 -18.85 -2.01
C GLU A 14 6.77 -19.49 -2.91
N SER A 15 7.12 -19.83 -4.14
CA SER A 15 6.20 -20.52 -5.05
C SER A 15 5.91 -21.94 -4.54
N SER A 16 4.63 -22.28 -4.42
CA SER A 16 4.18 -23.61 -3.98
C SER A 16 4.17 -24.65 -5.10
N GLN A 17 4.24 -24.20 -6.35
CA GLN A 17 4.29 -25.01 -7.57
C GLN A 17 5.04 -24.24 -8.65
N SER A 18 5.48 -24.92 -9.71
CA SER A 18 5.96 -24.23 -10.90
C SER A 18 4.81 -23.49 -11.58
N CYS A 19 5.08 -22.29 -12.08
CA CYS A 19 4.11 -21.51 -12.84
C CYS A 19 4.81 -20.61 -13.87
N VAL A 20 4.03 -20.01 -14.76
CA VAL A 20 4.51 -19.01 -15.70
C VAL A 20 3.96 -17.65 -15.29
N ILE A 21 4.83 -16.64 -15.16
CA ILE A 21 4.43 -15.25 -14.88
C ILE A 21 5.00 -14.40 -16.01
N ASP A 22 4.13 -13.70 -16.75
CA ASP A 22 4.53 -12.83 -17.86
C ASP A 22 5.46 -13.52 -18.90
N GLY A 23 5.19 -14.80 -19.19
CA GLY A 23 6.00 -15.62 -20.10
C GLY A 23 7.28 -16.20 -19.48
N TYR A 24 7.62 -15.88 -18.22
CA TYR A 24 8.77 -16.43 -17.52
C TYR A 24 8.40 -17.68 -16.70
N ASP A 25 9.17 -18.75 -16.87
CA ASP A 25 9.09 -19.94 -16.02
C ASP A 25 9.59 -19.63 -14.60
N ILE A 26 8.72 -19.81 -13.62
CA ILE A 26 9.02 -19.70 -12.20
C ILE A 26 9.02 -21.11 -11.60
N PRO A 27 10.19 -21.70 -11.31
CA PRO A 27 10.27 -23.02 -10.68
C PRO A 27 9.58 -23.05 -9.32
N ILE A 28 9.18 -24.24 -8.86
CA ILE A 28 8.74 -24.46 -7.48
C ILE A 28 9.86 -24.04 -6.50
N LYS A 29 9.50 -23.54 -5.32
CA LYS A 29 10.45 -23.03 -4.31
C LYS A 29 11.21 -21.76 -4.68
N SER A 30 10.82 -21.07 -5.76
CA SER A 30 11.36 -19.76 -6.10
C SER A 30 10.94 -18.71 -5.08
N LYS A 31 11.90 -17.90 -4.63
CA LYS A 31 11.64 -16.75 -3.76
C LYS A 31 11.14 -15.57 -4.61
N VAL A 32 9.99 -15.01 -4.24
CA VAL A 32 9.37 -13.87 -4.93
C VAL A 32 9.27 -12.70 -3.96
N ILE A 33 9.66 -11.52 -4.42
CA ILE A 33 9.61 -10.26 -3.68
C ILE A 33 8.75 -9.29 -4.48
N VAL A 34 7.84 -8.58 -3.79
CA VAL A 34 6.94 -7.61 -4.42
C VAL A 34 7.37 -6.21 -4.00
N ASN A 35 7.84 -5.41 -4.95
CA ASN A 35 8.35 -4.07 -4.68
C ASN A 35 7.20 -3.04 -4.60
N ALA A 36 6.48 -3.04 -3.47
CA ALA A 36 5.41 -2.10 -3.18
C ALA A 36 5.87 -0.63 -3.24
N TRP A 37 7.13 -0.35 -2.92
CA TRP A 37 7.70 1.00 -3.03
C TRP A 37 7.78 1.50 -4.48
N ALA A 38 8.19 0.64 -5.41
CA ALA A 38 8.25 0.98 -6.83
C ALA A 38 6.85 1.08 -7.44
N ILE A 39 5.96 0.12 -7.13
CA ILE A 39 4.56 0.13 -7.59
C ILE A 39 3.86 1.42 -7.16
N GLY A 40 4.00 1.80 -5.89
CA GLY A 40 3.42 3.03 -5.37
C GLY A 40 4.00 4.30 -5.99
N ARG A 41 5.07 4.23 -6.79
CA ARG A 41 5.74 5.37 -7.46
C ARG A 41 5.70 5.30 -8.98
N ASP A 42 5.04 4.30 -9.53
CA ASP A 42 5.03 4.11 -10.97
C ASP A 42 4.29 5.29 -11.65
N PRO A 43 4.98 6.10 -12.48
CA PRO A 43 4.34 7.23 -13.17
C PRO A 43 3.29 6.80 -14.19
N MET A 44 3.24 5.51 -14.59
CA MET A 44 2.15 4.99 -15.42
C MET A 44 0.81 4.93 -14.68
N HIS A 45 0.85 4.79 -13.35
CA HIS A 45 -0.33 4.64 -12.50
C HIS A 45 -0.58 5.88 -11.62
N TRP A 46 0.46 6.69 -11.36
CA TRP A 46 0.38 7.86 -10.48
C TRP A 46 0.88 9.12 -11.18
N PHE A 47 -0.03 10.02 -11.58
CA PHE A 47 0.35 11.37 -12.04
C PHE A 47 1.11 12.12 -10.93
N GLU A 48 2.21 12.81 -11.25
CA GLU A 48 3.10 13.41 -10.23
C GLU A 48 3.48 12.41 -9.11
N ALA A 49 3.92 11.20 -9.48
CA ALA A 49 4.11 10.07 -8.58
C ALA A 49 4.94 10.37 -7.32
N GLU A 50 5.96 11.21 -7.38
CA GLU A 50 6.80 11.51 -6.20
C GLU A 50 6.18 12.56 -5.25
N LYS A 51 5.13 13.26 -5.68
CA LYS A 51 4.52 14.33 -4.88
C LYS A 51 3.69 13.76 -3.74
N PHE A 52 3.89 14.32 -2.55
CA PHE A 52 2.96 14.14 -1.43
C PHE A 52 1.68 14.95 -1.72
N TRP A 53 0.69 14.27 -2.28
CA TRP A 53 -0.59 14.86 -2.68
C TRP A 53 -1.73 13.99 -2.12
N PRO A 54 -2.15 14.19 -0.85
CA PRO A 54 -3.20 13.40 -0.21
C PRO A 54 -4.57 13.50 -0.90
N GLU A 55 -4.87 14.65 -1.50
CA GLU A 55 -6.17 14.96 -2.11
C GLU A 55 -6.51 14.02 -3.28
N ARG A 56 -5.51 13.35 -3.88
CA ARG A 56 -5.73 12.30 -4.90
C ARG A 56 -6.52 11.07 -4.42
N PHE A 57 -6.72 10.96 -3.11
CA PHE A 57 -7.50 9.89 -2.50
C PHE A 57 -8.89 10.38 -2.05
N LEU A 58 -9.23 11.64 -2.32
CA LEU A 58 -10.55 12.22 -2.06
C LEU A 58 -11.47 11.99 -3.26
N HIS A 59 -12.77 11.85 -2.99
CA HIS A 59 -13.75 11.23 -3.86
C HIS A 59 -14.28 12.07 -5.04
N ASP A 60 -13.59 13.14 -5.44
CA ASP A 60 -14.18 14.14 -6.35
C ASP A 60 -13.92 13.86 -7.85
N ASP A 61 -13.01 12.95 -8.21
CA ASP A 61 -12.53 12.73 -9.59
C ASP A 61 -12.78 11.31 -10.16
N GLY A 62 -13.45 10.43 -9.40
CA GLY A 62 -13.89 9.11 -9.88
C GLY A 62 -12.84 8.00 -9.83
N LEU A 63 -11.63 8.27 -9.31
CA LEU A 63 -10.61 7.24 -9.11
C LEU A 63 -10.79 6.58 -7.73
N HIS A 64 -11.51 5.45 -7.70
CA HIS A 64 -11.72 4.67 -6.48
C HIS A 64 -10.57 3.69 -6.25
N ILE A 65 -9.41 4.18 -5.79
CA ILE A 65 -8.30 3.33 -5.33
C ILE A 65 -8.42 3.13 -3.82
N ASP A 66 -8.55 1.89 -3.38
CA ASP A 66 -8.53 1.49 -1.99
C ASP A 66 -7.27 0.68 -1.62
N TYR A 67 -7.03 0.53 -0.31
CA TYR A 67 -5.89 -0.23 0.22
C TYR A 67 -6.26 -1.65 0.65
N LYS A 68 -7.46 -2.13 0.30
CA LYS A 68 -8.02 -3.42 0.73
C LYS A 68 -7.54 -4.59 -0.13
N GLY A 69 -6.68 -4.32 -1.11
CA GLY A 69 -5.96 -5.32 -1.89
C GLY A 69 -6.69 -5.77 -3.16
N ALA A 70 -7.66 -4.97 -3.64
CA ALA A 70 -8.22 -5.10 -4.98
C ALA A 70 -7.45 -4.25 -6.01
N ASP A 71 -6.91 -3.11 -5.58
CA ASP A 71 -6.17 -2.18 -6.44
C ASP A 71 -4.65 -2.38 -6.28
N PHE A 72 -4.01 -2.98 -7.29
CA PHE A 72 -2.62 -3.43 -7.18
C PHE A 72 -1.59 -2.30 -7.24
N GLU A 73 -1.96 -1.16 -7.80
CA GLU A 73 -1.21 0.09 -7.77
C GLU A 73 -1.04 0.66 -6.35
N PHE A 74 -1.88 0.22 -5.39
CA PHE A 74 -1.85 0.67 -3.99
C PHE A 74 -1.99 -0.49 -2.98
N ILE A 75 -0.87 -1.16 -2.70
CA ILE A 75 -0.82 -2.34 -1.80
C ILE A 75 0.00 -2.13 -0.51
N PRO A 76 -0.28 -1.10 0.31
CA PRO A 76 0.50 -0.82 1.53
C PRO A 76 0.43 -1.95 2.57
N PHE A 77 -0.57 -2.83 2.47
CA PHE A 77 -0.78 -3.99 3.33
C PHE A 77 -0.63 -5.33 2.58
N GLY A 78 -0.14 -5.30 1.34
CA GLY A 78 -0.18 -6.44 0.42
C GLY A 78 -1.59 -6.73 -0.08
N ALA A 79 -1.77 -7.91 -0.69
CA ALA A 79 -3.04 -8.36 -1.26
C ALA A 79 -3.20 -9.89 -1.18
N GLY A 80 -4.41 -10.37 -1.48
CA GLY A 80 -4.74 -11.79 -1.57
C GLY A 80 -4.62 -12.57 -0.26
N ARG A 81 -4.35 -13.89 -0.36
CA ARG A 81 -4.38 -14.85 0.77
C ARG A 81 -3.48 -14.52 1.96
N ARG A 82 -2.51 -13.61 1.79
CA ARG A 82 -1.69 -13.14 2.93
C ARG A 82 -1.49 -11.63 2.90
N ILE A 83 -2.60 -10.94 2.65
CA ILE A 83 -2.80 -9.56 3.05
C ILE A 83 -2.64 -9.42 4.58
N CYS A 84 -2.23 -8.24 5.04
CA CYS A 84 -2.00 -7.98 6.46
C CYS A 84 -3.27 -8.24 7.29
N PRO A 85 -3.27 -9.20 8.25
CA PRO A 85 -4.44 -9.43 9.09
C PRO A 85 -4.70 -8.27 10.07
N GLY A 86 -3.70 -7.43 10.33
CA GLY A 86 -3.79 -6.26 11.20
C GLY A 86 -4.18 -4.96 10.48
N MET A 87 -4.58 -5.00 9.20
CA MET A 87 -4.90 -3.81 8.40
C MET A 87 -5.89 -2.89 9.11
N THR A 88 -7.04 -3.43 9.51
CA THR A 88 -8.12 -2.65 10.14
C THR A 88 -7.66 -2.02 11.45
N PHE A 89 -6.98 -2.80 12.30
CA PHE A 89 -6.43 -2.29 13.55
C PHE A 89 -5.41 -1.17 13.34
N GLY A 90 -4.46 -1.38 12.40
CA GLY A 90 -3.44 -0.40 12.09
C GLY A 90 -4.00 0.93 11.59
N MET A 91 -5.02 0.87 10.73
CA MET A 91 -5.70 2.08 10.24
C MET A 91 -6.39 2.86 11.35
N ILE A 92 -7.17 2.17 12.20
CA ILE A 92 -7.84 2.79 13.35
C ILE A 92 -6.82 3.47 14.28
N VAL A 93 -5.70 2.81 14.58
CA VAL A 93 -4.66 3.37 15.44
C VAL A 93 -4.05 4.63 14.82
N VAL A 94 -3.71 4.61 13.53
CA VAL A 94 -3.13 5.78 12.84
C VAL A 94 -4.11 6.94 12.81
N GLU A 95 -5.37 6.70 12.47
CA GLU A 95 -6.43 7.71 12.40
C GLU A 95 -6.69 8.35 13.77
N LEU A 96 -6.88 7.55 14.81
CA LEU A 96 -7.09 8.04 16.18
C LEU A 96 -5.89 8.82 16.71
N THR A 97 -4.67 8.33 16.45
CA THR A 97 -3.44 9.01 16.88
C THR A 97 -3.31 10.38 16.22
N LEU A 98 -3.54 10.46 14.92
CA LEU A 98 -3.51 11.74 14.19
C LEU A 98 -4.62 12.69 14.69
N ALA A 99 -5.85 12.20 14.86
CA ALA A 99 -6.95 13.00 15.36
C ALA A 99 -6.65 13.58 16.75
N GLN A 100 -6.09 12.76 17.66
CA GLN A 100 -5.71 13.20 19.00
C GLN A 100 -4.57 14.23 18.97
N LEU A 101 -3.56 14.02 18.12
CA LEU A 101 -2.45 14.97 17.96
C LEU A 101 -2.96 16.32 17.47
N PHE A 102 -3.83 16.34 16.46
CA PHE A 102 -4.43 17.58 15.95
C PHE A 102 -5.30 18.27 17.00
N PHE A 103 -6.11 17.51 17.73
CA PHE A 103 -6.93 18.05 18.81
C PHE A 103 -6.08 18.77 19.86
N ILE A 104 -5.03 18.12 20.37
CA ILE A 104 -4.11 18.71 21.36
C ILE A 104 -3.45 19.97 20.78
N LEU A 105 -2.92 19.93 19.56
CA LEU A 105 -2.24 21.07 18.95
C LEU A 105 -3.16 22.29 18.78
N ILE A 106 -4.43 22.08 18.45
CA ILE A 106 -5.40 23.16 18.29
C ILE A 106 -5.77 23.76 19.65
N GLU A 107 -5.91 22.93 20.68
CA GLU A 107 -6.24 23.42 22.04
C GLU A 107 -5.07 24.13 22.71
N THR A 108 -3.83 23.66 22.51
CA THR A 108 -2.63 24.28 23.11
C THR A 108 -2.12 25.51 22.35
N SER A 109 -2.60 25.74 21.13
CA SER A 109 -2.28 26.95 20.33
C SER A 109 -3.27 28.11 20.57
N LYS A 110 -4.26 27.92 21.44
CA LYS A 110 -5.17 28.97 21.94
C LYS A 110 -4.70 29.45 23.31
#